data_AF-A0A7Y3CT72-F1
#
_entry.id   AF-A0A7Y3CT72-F1
#
_cell.length_a   1.000
_cell.length_b   1.000
_cell.length_c   1.000
_cell.angle_alpha   90.00
_cell.angle_beta   90.00
_cell.angle_gamma   90.00
#
_symmetry.space_group_name_H-M   'P 1'
#
loop_
_entity.id
_entity.type
_entity.pdbx_description
1 polymer ?
#
loop_
_entity_poly.entity_id
_entity_poly.type
_entity_poly.pdbx_seq_one_letter_code
_entity_poly.pdbx_strand_id
1 'polypeptide(L)'
;MGTKLRRLVALIGVLSMIFSIMPLGAMAAGSDVPADLPGALQATPPPAHAAASGFLFYKFPVPQPACTGFGLNVSGNAYFSSDDCGFVPFGIAGADSTADVVVTFYGPNGSAIESQDALYDSVDNEWQFSITPEATWPAGWITAVVFVDGEDSGQTGFGHRLLGASVSVDAGGAPYGPGDDLPVTGNIAELDTVTNLTGVQRTGVPATFTLAVRTPSGEVRPVPGGPITADAAGNYSSTIPGSLTADHEPVGSGVELTIAVLAIDATYDDPSTGQWAAAEAGSAPVTLLAASDAVSLEASFVSSVGWVKPGEAYPFRIFVTNATTSDAENVSVTLSAPSSATFQDATPLTGAGTAAVAPASITWNVGTVPAANEAGPNTRTLVVTARAASLAEDNEVVWKDLSTTASLTYDGYSGPAITSATHGPKVIPPAAEFDTARYGDKPFPMVPVEWVDLDRQNNDTWDNDSEKLDTIVNDPGFVGSTFNLYQEMSFGQLFPQGSVPSAGIATAAFSDYDPGFDFTTTDRTNPLYAGCRGATFAEPGLVGTAAFDTRIEDGWYQMPGTTEYYGGDFPAFTATTVAIDQACGPIGKAVFDAAQIADPEIDYNEYDSDKDGVVDFFMMVFVG
;
A
#
# COMPACT_ATOMS: atom_id res chain seq x y z
N MET A 1 -29.07 -52.08 5.25
CA MET A 1 -28.94 -52.50 3.83
C MET A 1 -27.56 -52.04 3.37
N GLY A 2 -26.59 -52.89 2.97
CA GLY A 2 -26.53 -53.60 1.69
C GLY A 2 -25.84 -52.69 0.64
N THR A 3 -24.73 -53.03 -0.04
CA THR A 3 -24.03 -54.33 -0.17
C THR A 3 -22.58 -54.12 -0.71
N LYS A 4 -21.59 -54.88 -0.19
CA LYS A 4 -20.35 -55.48 -0.80
C LYS A 4 -19.67 -54.89 -2.08
N LEU A 5 -18.37 -55.10 -2.41
CA LEU A 5 -17.10 -55.58 -1.79
C LEU A 5 -16.05 -55.86 -2.93
N ARG A 6 -14.72 -55.81 -2.67
CA ARG A 6 -13.57 -56.34 -3.51
C ARG A 6 -13.27 -55.54 -4.81
N ARG A 7 -12.02 -55.37 -5.32
CA ARG A 7 -10.72 -56.12 -5.34
C ARG A 7 -9.58 -55.08 -5.66
N LEU A 8 -8.25 -55.30 -5.61
CA LEU A 8 -7.35 -56.39 -5.14
C LEU A 8 -5.96 -55.80 -4.71
N VAL A 9 -5.22 -56.56 -3.90
CA VAL A 9 -3.85 -56.40 -3.34
C VAL A 9 -2.72 -56.93 -4.25
N ALA A 10 -1.46 -56.44 -4.09
CA ALA A 10 -0.12 -57.12 -4.25
C ALA A 10 0.95 -56.20 -4.96
N LEU A 11 2.28 -56.16 -4.68
CA LEU A 11 3.16 -56.89 -3.74
C LEU A 11 4.52 -56.18 -3.44
N ILE A 12 4.88 -56.04 -2.15
CA ILE A 12 6.18 -56.17 -1.41
C ILE A 12 7.57 -56.05 -2.14
N GLY A 13 8.51 -55.29 -1.51
CA GLY A 13 9.98 -55.53 -1.52
C GLY A 13 10.84 -54.25 -1.32
N VAL A 14 11.30 -53.79 -0.14
CA VAL A 14 12.21 -54.34 0.93
C VAL A 14 13.73 -54.08 0.72
N LEU A 15 14.20 -52.95 1.30
CA LEU A 15 15.35 -52.78 2.24
C LEU A 15 16.85 -52.78 1.81
N SER A 16 17.61 -51.96 2.57
CA SER A 16 19.09 -51.87 2.78
C SER A 16 19.89 -50.96 1.81
N MET A 17 20.39 -49.79 2.23
CA MET A 17 21.51 -49.48 3.15
C MET A 17 22.92 -49.88 2.63
N ILE A 18 23.82 -48.90 2.45
CA ILE A 18 25.02 -48.65 3.29
C ILE A 18 25.85 -47.44 2.77
N PHE A 19 26.49 -46.76 3.73
CA PHE A 19 27.43 -45.63 3.69
C PHE A 19 28.60 -45.67 2.66
N SER A 20 29.11 -44.46 2.36
CA SER A 20 30.52 -44.00 2.56
C SER A 20 31.42 -43.58 1.36
N ILE A 21 32.11 -42.45 1.60
CA ILE A 21 33.47 -42.06 1.15
C ILE A 21 33.65 -41.30 -0.21
N MET A 22 34.04 -40.03 -0.05
CA MET A 22 34.74 -39.09 -0.97
C MET A 22 36.06 -39.68 -1.55
N PRO A 23 36.60 -39.23 -2.72
CA PRO A 23 37.33 -37.94 -2.77
C PRO A 23 37.40 -37.18 -4.11
N LEU A 24 38.02 -35.99 -4.03
CA LEU A 24 38.42 -35.11 -5.13
C LEU A 24 39.27 -35.83 -6.20
N GLY A 25 39.17 -35.34 -7.45
CA GLY A 25 40.14 -35.63 -8.51
C GLY A 25 39.94 -34.76 -9.74
N ALA A 26 40.77 -33.73 -9.92
CA ALA A 26 40.77 -32.92 -11.14
C ALA A 26 41.40 -33.68 -12.31
N MET A 27 40.83 -33.57 -13.51
CA MET A 27 41.56 -33.74 -14.78
C MET A 27 41.06 -32.76 -15.84
N ALA A 28 42.01 -32.21 -16.58
CA ALA A 28 41.78 -31.35 -17.73
C ALA A 28 42.00 -32.12 -19.04
N ALA A 29 41.77 -31.42 -20.15
CA ALA A 29 42.09 -31.75 -21.54
C ALA A 29 41.16 -32.73 -22.28
N GLY A 30 40.37 -32.15 -23.19
CA GLY A 30 40.58 -32.44 -24.62
C GLY A 30 39.56 -33.34 -25.31
N SER A 31 38.69 -32.71 -26.10
CA SER A 31 38.08 -33.33 -27.27
C SER A 31 37.68 -32.26 -28.29
N ASP A 32 38.26 -32.33 -29.48
CA ASP A 32 38.02 -31.43 -30.61
C ASP A 32 36.55 -31.38 -31.04
N VAL A 33 36.08 -30.18 -31.40
CA VAL A 33 34.86 -29.98 -32.20
C VAL A 33 35.21 -29.02 -33.35
N PRO A 34 34.75 -29.27 -34.60
CA PRO A 34 35.31 -28.58 -35.76
C PRO A 34 34.92 -27.11 -35.85
N ALA A 35 35.83 -26.30 -36.40
CA ALA A 35 35.53 -24.96 -36.87
C ALA A 35 34.76 -25.02 -38.19
N ASP A 36 33.43 -24.88 -38.13
CA ASP A 36 32.65 -24.04 -39.05
C ASP A 36 31.18 -23.96 -38.57
N LEU A 37 30.83 -22.79 -38.01
CA LEU A 37 29.45 -22.32 -37.93
C LEU A 37 29.45 -20.90 -38.49
N PRO A 38 28.53 -20.56 -39.43
CA PRO A 38 28.45 -19.21 -39.96
C PRO A 38 28.14 -18.25 -38.80
N GLY A 39 28.84 -17.12 -38.75
CA GLY A 39 28.84 -16.23 -37.60
C GLY A 39 27.42 -15.87 -37.16
N ALA A 40 27.07 -16.30 -35.94
CA ALA A 40 26.00 -15.66 -35.21
C ALA A 40 26.40 -14.19 -35.06
N LEU A 41 25.71 -13.31 -35.78
CA LEU A 41 25.75 -11.89 -35.49
C LEU A 41 25.41 -11.76 -34.01
N GLN A 42 26.34 -11.26 -33.20
CA GLN A 42 25.95 -10.71 -31.92
C GLN A 42 24.93 -9.64 -32.25
N ALA A 43 23.68 -9.86 -31.85
CA ALA A 43 22.73 -8.76 -31.80
C ALA A 43 23.39 -7.71 -30.91
N THR A 44 23.64 -6.51 -31.47
CA THR A 44 23.82 -5.33 -30.65
C THR A 44 22.69 -5.33 -29.63
N PRO A 45 22.96 -5.02 -28.34
CA PRO A 45 21.89 -4.71 -27.41
C PRO A 45 20.96 -3.70 -28.10
N PRO A 46 19.63 -3.80 -27.91
CA PRO A 46 18.76 -2.70 -28.33
C PRO A 46 19.33 -1.40 -27.74
N PRO A 47 19.30 -0.27 -28.47
CA PRO A 47 19.66 1.00 -27.89
C PRO A 47 18.83 1.19 -26.61
N ALA A 48 19.44 1.77 -25.58
CA ALA A 48 18.68 2.12 -24.38
C ALA A 48 17.54 3.04 -24.82
N HIS A 49 16.29 2.67 -24.51
CA HIS A 49 15.15 3.53 -24.81
C HIS A 49 15.35 4.88 -24.12
N ALA A 50 15.00 5.96 -24.81
CA ALA A 50 15.04 7.27 -24.21
C ALA A 50 14.00 7.38 -23.10
N ALA A 51 14.32 8.07 -22.01
CA ALA A 51 13.44 8.24 -20.86
C ALA A 51 13.45 9.71 -20.40
N ALA A 52 12.32 10.39 -20.57
CA ALA A 52 12.07 11.77 -20.18
C ALA A 52 11.56 11.81 -18.73
N SER A 53 12.16 12.66 -17.89
CA SER A 53 11.82 12.76 -16.47
C SER A 53 12.22 14.13 -15.89
N GLY A 54 11.87 14.40 -14.63
CA GLY A 54 12.25 15.63 -13.94
C GLY A 54 11.52 16.87 -14.45
N PHE A 55 10.29 16.72 -14.93
CA PHE A 55 9.44 17.82 -15.42
C PHE A 55 9.18 18.84 -14.30
N LEU A 56 9.50 20.11 -14.56
CA LEU A 56 9.20 21.22 -13.65
C LEU A 56 8.33 22.25 -14.37
N PHE A 57 7.22 22.68 -13.78
CA PHE A 57 6.34 23.67 -14.42
C PHE A 57 6.71 25.09 -14.01
N TYR A 58 6.84 25.98 -14.98
CA TYR A 58 7.07 27.41 -14.76
C TYR A 58 5.98 28.23 -15.43
N LYS A 59 5.47 29.25 -14.73
CA LYS A 59 4.42 30.17 -15.20
C LYS A 59 4.96 31.59 -15.34
N PHE A 60 4.65 32.28 -16.43
CA PHE A 60 5.08 33.65 -16.65
C PHE A 60 4.18 34.64 -15.88
N PRO A 61 4.75 35.66 -15.21
CA PRO A 61 3.97 36.66 -14.47
C PRO A 61 3.24 37.67 -15.38
N VAL A 62 3.58 37.73 -16.68
CA VAL A 62 2.81 38.47 -17.67
C VAL A 62 2.08 37.47 -18.57
N PRO A 63 0.73 37.46 -18.57
CA PRO A 63 -0.08 36.51 -19.34
C PRO A 63 0.02 36.71 -20.86
N GLN A 64 -0.73 35.89 -21.60
CA GLN A 64 -0.97 36.04 -23.03
C GLN A 64 -1.50 37.45 -23.39
N PRO A 65 -1.18 37.96 -24.59
CA PRO A 65 -0.32 37.36 -25.62
C PRO A 65 1.18 37.66 -25.41
N ALA A 66 1.57 38.18 -24.23
CA ALA A 66 2.93 38.65 -24.02
C ALA A 66 3.87 37.56 -23.50
N CYS A 67 3.42 36.68 -22.60
CA CYS A 67 4.17 35.50 -22.11
C CYS A 67 5.62 35.82 -21.73
N THR A 68 5.80 36.81 -20.84
CA THR A 68 7.12 37.34 -20.49
C THR A 68 7.32 37.49 -19.00
N GLY A 69 8.58 37.58 -18.60
CA GLY A 69 9.02 37.75 -17.22
C GLY A 69 9.92 36.61 -16.78
N PHE A 70 10.29 36.62 -15.50
CA PHE A 70 10.97 35.49 -14.90
C PHE A 70 9.95 34.39 -14.62
N GLY A 71 10.14 33.19 -15.16
CA GLY A 71 9.26 32.05 -14.91
C GLY A 71 9.24 31.70 -13.43
N LEU A 72 8.06 31.56 -12.85
CA LEU A 72 7.89 31.17 -11.45
C LEU A 72 7.57 29.68 -11.39
N ASN A 73 8.33 28.93 -10.59
CA ASN A 73 8.09 27.50 -10.43
C ASN A 73 6.71 27.28 -9.78
N VAL A 74 5.84 26.61 -10.53
CA VAL A 74 4.49 26.18 -10.16
C VAL A 74 4.36 24.65 -10.23
N SER A 75 5.48 23.92 -10.29
CA SER A 75 5.53 22.45 -10.51
C SER A 75 4.57 21.68 -9.63
N GLY A 76 4.34 22.17 -8.40
CA GLY A 76 3.43 21.50 -7.49
C GLY A 76 1.95 21.75 -7.69
N ASN A 77 1.58 22.88 -8.27
CA ASN A 77 0.19 23.11 -8.61
C ASN A 77 0.19 23.71 -10.00
N ALA A 78 0.37 22.86 -11.01
CA ALA A 78 0.46 23.26 -12.40
C ALA A 78 -0.95 23.61 -12.93
N TYR A 79 -1.53 24.71 -12.46
CA TYR A 79 -2.86 25.18 -12.85
C TYR A 79 -2.77 26.43 -13.73
N PHE A 80 -3.34 26.32 -14.93
CA PHE A 80 -3.27 27.30 -16.01
C PHE A 80 -4.69 27.68 -16.48
N SER A 81 -5.04 28.95 -16.41
CA SER A 81 -6.22 29.52 -17.08
C SER A 81 -5.97 29.73 -18.59
N SER A 82 -6.98 30.21 -19.32
CA SER A 82 -6.87 30.55 -20.76
C SER A 82 -5.80 31.57 -21.07
N ASP A 83 -5.62 32.56 -20.19
CA ASP A 83 -4.71 33.69 -20.44
C ASP A 83 -3.29 33.38 -19.97
N ASP A 84 -3.06 32.25 -19.31
CA ASP A 84 -1.74 31.92 -18.78
C ASP A 84 -0.81 31.37 -19.86
N CYS A 85 0.49 31.45 -19.57
CA CYS A 85 1.52 30.78 -20.34
C CYS A 85 2.75 30.51 -19.48
N GLY A 86 3.57 29.59 -19.94
CA GLY A 86 4.65 29.00 -19.16
C GLY A 86 5.56 28.13 -20.00
N PHE A 87 6.41 27.37 -19.32
CA PHE A 87 7.33 26.41 -19.93
C PHE A 87 7.67 25.30 -18.94
N VAL A 88 8.17 24.19 -19.46
CA VAL A 88 8.52 22.99 -18.69
C VAL A 88 9.90 22.51 -19.14
N PRO A 89 10.98 22.74 -18.38
CA PRO A 89 12.21 21.98 -18.53
C PRO A 89 12.06 20.55 -18.02
N PHE A 90 12.81 19.64 -18.62
CA PHE A 90 12.87 18.22 -18.29
C PHE A 90 14.19 17.60 -18.80
N GLY A 91 14.63 16.52 -18.15
CA GLY A 91 15.79 15.73 -18.57
C GLY A 91 15.38 14.59 -19.50
N ILE A 92 16.29 14.13 -20.37
CA ILE A 92 16.14 12.90 -21.14
C ILE A 92 17.39 12.03 -20.96
N ALA A 93 17.23 10.84 -20.40
CA ALA A 93 18.24 9.79 -20.40
C ALA A 93 18.19 9.02 -21.74
N GLY A 94 19.32 8.50 -22.21
CA GLY A 94 19.38 7.66 -23.42
C GLY A 94 19.42 8.42 -24.77
N ALA A 95 19.05 9.70 -24.80
CA ALA A 95 19.12 10.56 -25.99
C ALA A 95 20.33 11.51 -25.95
N ASP A 96 20.75 12.02 -27.12
CA ASP A 96 21.71 13.12 -27.23
C ASP A 96 21.03 14.46 -27.56
N SER A 97 21.78 15.56 -27.46
CA SER A 97 21.30 16.93 -27.70
C SER A 97 20.88 17.25 -29.15
N THR A 98 20.86 16.24 -30.03
CA THR A 98 20.47 16.35 -31.45
C THR A 98 19.36 15.37 -31.85
N ALA A 99 18.81 14.62 -30.88
CA ALA A 99 17.63 13.78 -31.06
C ALA A 99 16.39 14.60 -31.47
N ASP A 100 15.45 13.96 -32.16
CA ASP A 100 14.18 14.58 -32.55
C ASP A 100 13.18 14.44 -31.39
N VAL A 101 12.95 15.51 -30.63
CA VAL A 101 12.11 15.49 -29.42
C VAL A 101 10.84 16.29 -29.66
N VAL A 102 9.70 15.59 -29.67
CA VAL A 102 8.37 16.18 -29.90
C VAL A 102 7.49 15.94 -28.69
N VAL A 103 6.84 17.00 -28.21
CA VAL A 103 5.86 16.91 -27.12
C VAL A 103 4.46 17.03 -27.71
N THR A 104 3.59 16.07 -27.42
CA THR A 104 2.18 16.11 -27.82
C THR A 104 1.28 16.24 -26.59
N PHE A 105 0.41 17.23 -26.60
CA PHE A 105 -0.60 17.45 -25.57
C PHE A 105 -1.87 16.69 -25.88
N TYR A 106 -2.40 15.98 -24.89
CA TYR A 106 -3.65 15.24 -24.94
C TYR A 106 -4.63 15.83 -23.93
N GLY A 107 -5.89 16.00 -24.35
CA GLY A 107 -6.95 16.48 -23.47
C GLY A 107 -7.52 15.38 -22.56
N PRO A 108 -8.46 15.73 -21.66
CA PRO A 108 -9.03 14.80 -20.68
C PRO A 108 -9.74 13.57 -21.27
N ASN A 109 -10.01 13.58 -22.59
CA ASN A 109 -10.62 12.49 -23.34
C ASN A 109 -9.59 11.64 -24.12
N GLY A 110 -8.29 11.82 -23.88
CA GLY A 110 -7.21 11.13 -24.59
C GLY A 110 -7.03 11.57 -26.05
N SER A 111 -7.66 12.66 -26.50
CA SER A 111 -7.47 13.18 -27.87
C SER A 111 -6.32 14.19 -27.92
N ALA A 112 -5.45 14.06 -28.92
CA ALA A 112 -4.36 15.01 -29.14
C ALA A 112 -4.90 16.39 -29.51
N ILE A 113 -4.39 17.42 -28.83
CA ILE A 113 -4.75 18.83 -29.00
C ILE A 113 -3.74 19.52 -29.92
N GLU A 114 -2.45 19.35 -29.60
CA GLU A 114 -1.33 20.09 -30.18
C GLU A 114 -0.04 19.27 -30.05
N SER A 115 0.88 19.44 -31.01
CA SER A 115 2.24 18.88 -30.95
C SER A 115 3.25 19.98 -31.25
N GLN A 116 4.36 20.02 -30.50
CA GLN A 116 5.44 21.00 -30.67
C GLN A 116 6.81 20.35 -30.49
N ASP A 117 7.82 20.90 -31.17
CA ASP A 117 9.21 20.50 -30.99
C ASP A 117 9.73 21.02 -29.64
N ALA A 118 10.40 20.17 -28.86
CA ALA A 118 11.09 20.60 -27.65
C ALA A 118 12.40 21.33 -28.01
N LEU A 119 12.77 22.33 -27.22
CA LEU A 119 14.00 23.10 -27.39
C LEU A 119 15.05 22.63 -26.37
N TYR A 120 16.22 22.23 -26.85
CA TYR A 120 17.35 21.88 -25.99
C TYR A 120 18.11 23.13 -25.50
N ASP A 121 18.19 23.33 -24.18
CA ASP A 121 19.05 24.36 -23.59
C ASP A 121 20.45 23.80 -23.28
N SER A 122 21.43 24.27 -24.06
CA SER A 122 22.84 23.90 -23.91
C SER A 122 23.55 24.47 -22.66
N VAL A 123 22.92 25.39 -21.92
CA VAL A 123 23.47 25.97 -20.69
C VAL A 123 23.20 25.05 -19.51
N ASP A 124 21.94 24.63 -19.35
CA ASP A 124 21.48 23.82 -18.23
C ASP A 124 21.41 22.30 -18.56
N ASN A 125 21.60 21.94 -19.85
CA ASN A 125 21.62 20.55 -20.36
C ASN A 125 20.25 19.85 -20.21
N GLU A 126 19.18 20.59 -20.49
CA GLU A 126 17.79 20.16 -20.35
C GLU A 126 17.02 20.42 -21.65
N TRP A 127 15.93 19.67 -21.86
CA TRP A 127 14.96 19.94 -22.91
C TRP A 127 13.81 20.76 -22.33
N GLN A 128 13.19 21.63 -23.14
CA GLN A 128 12.11 22.50 -22.70
C GLN A 128 10.98 22.53 -23.72
N PHE A 129 9.73 22.43 -23.24
CA PHE A 129 8.54 22.70 -24.03
C PHE A 129 7.74 23.88 -23.46
N SER A 130 6.92 24.55 -24.28
CA SER A 130 6.13 25.72 -23.85
C SER A 130 4.69 25.35 -23.52
N ILE A 131 4.08 26.06 -22.57
CA ILE A 131 2.63 25.99 -22.32
C ILE A 131 2.05 27.33 -22.74
N THR A 132 1.22 27.36 -23.77
CA THR A 132 0.52 28.57 -24.24
C THR A 132 -0.85 28.14 -24.75
N PRO A 133 -1.83 27.93 -23.85
CA PRO A 133 -3.12 27.34 -24.21
C PRO A 133 -3.82 28.17 -25.28
N GLU A 134 -4.18 27.53 -26.40
CA GLU A 134 -5.09 28.15 -27.37
C GLU A 134 -6.52 28.19 -26.80
N ALA A 135 -7.36 29.10 -27.32
CA ALA A 135 -8.77 29.18 -26.94
C ALA A 135 -9.59 27.89 -27.22
N THR A 136 -9.03 26.97 -28.01
CA THR A 136 -9.54 25.64 -28.38
C THR A 136 -9.18 24.53 -27.40
N TRP A 137 -8.20 24.73 -26.50
CA TRP A 137 -7.77 23.71 -25.53
C TRP A 137 -8.93 23.34 -24.58
N PRO A 138 -9.20 22.05 -24.33
CA PRO A 138 -10.28 21.60 -23.45
C PRO A 138 -9.97 21.86 -21.98
N ALA A 139 -10.98 22.15 -21.17
CA ALA A 139 -10.83 22.26 -19.72
C ALA A 139 -10.71 20.89 -19.05
N GLY A 140 -9.85 20.78 -18.04
CA GLY A 140 -9.52 19.56 -17.29
C GLY A 140 -8.01 19.31 -17.23
N TRP A 141 -7.62 18.06 -16.94
CA TRP A 141 -6.21 17.65 -16.99
C TRP A 141 -5.72 17.52 -18.44
N ILE A 142 -4.54 18.07 -18.71
CA ILE A 142 -3.82 17.96 -19.97
C ILE A 142 -2.58 17.11 -19.74
N THR A 143 -2.43 16.03 -20.50
CA THR A 143 -1.25 15.16 -20.48
C THR A 143 -0.29 15.60 -21.58
N ALA A 144 0.97 15.87 -21.24
CA ALA A 144 2.04 16.11 -22.19
C ALA A 144 2.90 14.85 -22.31
N VAL A 145 2.86 14.18 -23.46
CA VAL A 145 3.66 12.98 -23.76
C VAL A 145 4.87 13.37 -24.60
N VAL A 146 6.05 12.92 -24.19
CA VAL A 146 7.32 13.17 -24.88
C VAL A 146 7.65 11.99 -25.79
N PHE A 147 7.85 12.29 -27.08
CA PHE A 147 8.35 11.35 -28.07
C PHE A 147 9.79 11.69 -28.42
N VAL A 148 10.68 10.71 -28.43
CA VAL A 148 12.08 10.85 -28.86
C VAL A 148 12.31 9.93 -30.06
N ASP A 149 12.74 10.52 -31.18
CA ASP A 149 12.89 9.86 -32.48
C ASP A 149 11.61 9.11 -32.95
N GLY A 150 10.45 9.51 -32.43
CA GLY A 150 9.12 8.95 -32.71
C GLY A 150 8.60 7.90 -31.74
N GLU A 151 9.37 7.50 -30.72
CA GLU A 151 8.96 6.53 -29.70
C GLU A 151 8.57 7.25 -28.39
N ASP A 152 7.51 6.77 -27.72
CA ASP A 152 7.10 7.28 -26.41
C ASP A 152 8.24 7.08 -25.41
N SER A 153 8.57 8.16 -24.70
CA SER A 153 9.71 8.25 -23.79
C SER A 153 9.31 8.76 -22.40
N GLY A 154 8.02 8.94 -22.11
CA GLY A 154 7.53 9.43 -20.81
C GLY A 154 6.60 10.63 -20.90
N GLN A 155 5.88 10.92 -19.82
CA GLN A 155 4.79 11.89 -19.80
C GLN A 155 4.73 12.71 -18.51
N THR A 156 3.97 13.81 -18.55
CA THR A 156 3.63 14.65 -17.39
C THR A 156 2.23 15.26 -17.55
N GLY A 157 1.68 15.89 -16.51
CA GLY A 157 0.32 16.42 -16.52
C GLY A 157 0.17 17.77 -15.82
N PHE A 158 -0.79 18.58 -16.28
CA PHE A 158 -1.14 19.86 -15.65
C PHE A 158 -2.64 20.16 -15.83
N GLY A 159 -3.22 20.94 -14.92
CA GLY A 159 -4.63 21.33 -15.00
C GLY A 159 -4.83 22.59 -15.84
N HIS A 160 -5.60 22.49 -16.92
CA HIS A 160 -6.04 23.66 -17.69
C HIS A 160 -7.50 23.97 -17.39
N ARG A 161 -7.81 25.15 -16.84
CA ARG A 161 -9.17 25.52 -16.39
C ARG A 161 -9.84 24.43 -15.54
N LEU A 162 -9.08 23.90 -14.58
CA LEU A 162 -9.47 22.77 -13.75
C LEU A 162 -10.36 23.21 -12.57
N LEU A 163 -11.45 22.49 -12.34
CA LEU A 163 -12.25 22.63 -11.12
C LEU A 163 -11.72 21.72 -10.01
N GLY A 164 -11.66 22.25 -8.79
CA GLY A 164 -11.30 21.51 -7.59
C GLY A 164 -12.39 21.56 -6.53
N ALA A 165 -12.76 20.42 -5.97
CA ALA A 165 -13.72 20.26 -4.90
C ALA A 165 -13.02 19.80 -3.61
N SER A 166 -13.46 20.31 -2.46
CA SER A 166 -13.23 19.67 -1.15
C SER A 166 -14.50 18.91 -0.79
N VAL A 167 -14.37 17.64 -0.41
CA VAL A 167 -15.48 16.80 0.07
C VAL A 167 -15.29 16.58 1.57
N SER A 168 -16.36 16.60 2.35
CA SER A 168 -16.33 16.30 3.79
C SER A 168 -17.61 15.58 4.20
N VAL A 169 -17.46 14.53 5.02
CA VAL A 169 -18.55 13.71 5.56
C VAL A 169 -18.57 13.88 7.07
N ASP A 170 -19.72 14.28 7.63
CA ASP A 170 -19.88 14.56 9.06
C ASP A 170 -20.50 13.37 9.79
N ALA A 171 -19.74 12.68 10.63
CA ALA A 171 -20.19 11.51 11.39
C ALA A 171 -21.19 11.81 12.53
N GLY A 172 -21.33 13.07 12.94
CA GLY A 172 -22.36 13.49 13.91
C GLY A 172 -22.36 12.78 15.28
N GLY A 173 -21.24 12.16 15.70
CA GLY A 173 -21.12 11.44 16.97
C GLY A 173 -21.07 9.91 16.89
N ALA A 174 -21.26 9.30 15.71
CA ALA A 174 -21.24 7.84 15.54
C ALA A 174 -20.65 7.42 14.18
N PRO A 175 -19.87 6.33 14.11
CA PRO A 175 -19.37 5.80 12.84
C PRO A 175 -20.53 5.29 11.97
N TYR A 176 -20.44 5.55 10.67
CA TYR A 176 -21.40 5.06 9.67
C TYR A 176 -21.23 3.58 9.40
N GLY A 177 -22.31 2.86 9.10
CA GLY A 177 -22.25 1.51 8.54
C GLY A 177 -22.60 1.45 7.06
N PRO A 178 -22.30 0.31 6.38
CA PRO A 178 -22.88 0.00 5.08
C PRO A 178 -24.40 0.12 5.11
N GLY A 179 -24.98 0.88 4.17
CA GLY A 179 -26.41 1.14 4.14
C GLY A 179 -26.89 2.40 4.86
N ASP A 180 -26.02 3.12 5.59
CA ASP A 180 -26.38 4.42 6.18
C ASP A 180 -26.27 5.59 5.18
N ASP A 181 -27.17 6.56 5.32
CA ASP A 181 -27.16 7.81 4.56
C ASP A 181 -26.03 8.74 5.05
N LEU A 182 -25.09 9.09 4.17
CA LEU A 182 -23.91 9.91 4.52
C LEU A 182 -24.18 11.40 4.22
N PRO A 183 -24.22 12.31 5.21
CA PRO A 183 -24.35 13.74 4.98
C PRO A 183 -23.01 14.31 4.49
N VAL A 184 -23.05 14.99 3.36
CA VAL A 184 -21.86 15.57 2.70
C VAL A 184 -21.96 17.08 2.67
N THR A 185 -20.83 17.73 2.94
CA THR A 185 -20.63 19.15 2.70
C THR A 185 -19.33 19.37 1.93
N GLY A 186 -19.19 20.55 1.32
CA GLY A 186 -17.95 20.86 0.60
C GLY A 186 -17.97 22.20 -0.10
N ASN A 187 -16.87 22.47 -0.81
CA ASN A 187 -16.68 23.67 -1.62
C ASN A 187 -16.06 23.30 -2.97
N ILE A 188 -16.60 23.79 -4.07
CA ILE A 188 -16.05 23.63 -5.43
C ILE A 188 -15.61 24.98 -6.00
N ALA A 189 -14.42 25.00 -6.59
CA ALA A 189 -13.72 26.20 -6.97
C ALA A 189 -12.94 26.04 -8.28
N GLU A 190 -12.76 27.15 -9.00
CA GLU A 190 -11.71 27.29 -10.00
C GLU A 190 -10.35 27.21 -9.33
N LEU A 191 -9.43 26.43 -9.91
CA LEU A 191 -8.05 26.32 -9.47
C LEU A 191 -7.13 27.13 -10.38
N ASP A 192 -6.49 28.16 -9.83
CA ASP A 192 -5.45 28.92 -10.52
C ASP A 192 -4.22 29.06 -9.62
N THR A 193 -3.02 28.79 -10.16
CA THR A 193 -1.79 29.01 -9.41
C THR A 193 -1.24 30.39 -9.74
N VAL A 194 -1.35 31.27 -8.75
CA VAL A 194 -1.06 32.69 -8.92
C VAL A 194 0.44 33.00 -8.92
N THR A 195 0.85 33.87 -9.85
CA THR A 195 2.24 34.25 -10.12
C THR A 195 2.82 35.24 -9.10
N ASN A 196 2.40 35.13 -7.84
CA ASN A 196 2.82 35.94 -6.70
C ASN A 196 3.42 35.10 -5.55
N LEU A 197 3.55 33.77 -5.76
CA LEU A 197 4.03 32.77 -4.78
C LEU A 197 3.11 32.56 -3.56
N THR A 198 1.82 32.89 -3.63
CA THR A 198 0.85 32.60 -2.53
C THR A 198 0.16 31.23 -2.64
N GLY A 199 0.62 30.35 -3.55
CA GLY A 199 0.04 29.03 -3.77
C GLY A 199 -1.16 29.03 -4.71
N VAL A 200 -2.05 28.04 -4.55
CA VAL A 200 -3.28 27.92 -5.34
C VAL A 200 -4.32 28.93 -4.85
N GLN A 201 -4.77 29.79 -5.75
CA GLN A 201 -6.01 30.52 -5.57
C GLN A 201 -7.19 29.57 -5.87
N ARG A 202 -8.07 29.42 -4.89
CA ARG A 202 -9.37 28.74 -5.06
C ARG A 202 -10.47 29.80 -5.11
N THR A 203 -11.09 30.00 -6.27
CA THR A 203 -12.25 30.88 -6.44
C THR A 203 -13.51 30.02 -6.44
N GLY A 204 -14.29 30.04 -5.35
CA GLY A 204 -15.52 29.25 -5.25
C GLY A 204 -16.58 29.69 -6.27
N VAL A 205 -17.19 28.73 -6.98
CA VAL A 205 -18.09 28.99 -8.12
C VAL A 205 -19.34 28.10 -8.09
N PRO A 206 -20.49 28.53 -8.67
CA PRO A 206 -21.70 27.72 -8.76
C PRO A 206 -21.60 26.66 -9.86
N ALA A 207 -20.58 25.80 -9.76
CA ALA A 207 -20.35 24.68 -10.67
C ALA A 207 -21.43 23.61 -10.52
N THR A 208 -21.70 22.91 -11.61
CA THR A 208 -22.60 21.75 -11.67
C THR A 208 -21.77 20.48 -11.75
N PHE A 209 -22.04 19.52 -10.86
CA PHE A 209 -21.27 18.28 -10.72
C PHE A 209 -22.13 17.17 -10.14
N THR A 210 -21.67 15.92 -10.23
CA THR A 210 -22.35 14.76 -9.66
C THR A 210 -21.57 14.26 -8.45
N LEU A 211 -22.25 14.00 -7.33
CA LEU A 211 -21.63 13.25 -6.24
C LEU A 211 -21.66 11.76 -6.58
N ALA A 212 -20.64 11.01 -6.20
CA ALA A 212 -20.56 9.57 -6.37
C ALA A 212 -19.91 8.89 -5.16
N VAL A 213 -20.06 7.57 -5.07
CA VAL A 213 -19.27 6.68 -4.20
C VAL A 213 -18.34 5.87 -5.07
N ARG A 214 -17.05 5.76 -4.72
CA ARG A 214 -16.16 4.71 -5.23
C ARG A 214 -16.10 3.64 -4.16
N THR A 215 -16.52 2.44 -4.54
CA THR A 215 -16.42 1.22 -3.72
C THR A 215 -14.94 0.80 -3.62
N PRO A 216 -14.56 -0.15 -2.74
CA PRO A 216 -13.17 -0.62 -2.67
C PRO A 216 -12.68 -1.10 -4.04
N SER A 217 -13.48 -1.96 -4.68
CA SER A 217 -13.25 -2.55 -6.01
C SER A 217 -13.34 -1.57 -7.20
N GLY A 218 -13.04 -0.28 -7.00
CA GLY A 218 -12.98 0.76 -8.02
C GLY A 218 -14.33 1.19 -8.65
N GLU A 219 -15.45 0.54 -8.32
CA GLU A 219 -16.74 0.84 -8.95
C GLU A 219 -17.23 2.24 -8.54
N VAL A 220 -17.33 3.15 -9.49
CA VAL A 220 -17.88 4.50 -9.28
C VAL A 220 -19.40 4.48 -9.48
N ARG A 221 -20.14 4.79 -8.42
CA ARG A 221 -21.59 4.75 -8.31
C ARG A 221 -22.16 6.16 -8.10
N PRO A 222 -22.71 6.81 -9.15
CA PRO A 222 -23.27 8.16 -9.04
C PRO A 222 -24.50 8.24 -8.13
N VAL A 223 -24.63 9.34 -7.39
CA VAL A 223 -25.79 9.64 -6.54
C VAL A 223 -27.06 9.85 -7.39
N PRO A 224 -28.12 9.06 -7.17
CA PRO A 224 -29.39 9.25 -7.88
C PRO A 224 -29.97 10.65 -7.68
N GLY A 225 -30.36 11.29 -8.78
CA GLY A 225 -30.95 12.64 -8.76
C GLY A 225 -29.95 13.79 -8.95
N GLY A 226 -28.65 13.50 -9.12
CA GLY A 226 -27.68 14.46 -9.65
C GLY A 226 -27.89 14.81 -11.14
N PRO A 227 -27.13 15.77 -11.69
CA PRO A 227 -26.11 16.55 -11.00
C PRO A 227 -26.70 17.60 -10.04
N ILE A 228 -25.90 18.04 -9.08
CA ILE A 228 -26.19 19.16 -8.18
C ILE A 228 -25.42 20.40 -8.62
N THR A 229 -25.83 21.58 -8.13
CA THR A 229 -25.14 22.85 -8.41
C THR A 229 -24.81 23.54 -7.09
N ALA A 230 -23.56 23.97 -6.93
CA ALA A 230 -23.10 24.71 -5.75
C ALA A 230 -23.69 26.13 -5.67
N ASP A 231 -23.57 26.77 -4.50
CA ASP A 231 -23.88 28.19 -4.35
C ASP A 231 -22.85 29.10 -5.04
N ALA A 232 -23.12 30.41 -5.08
CA ALA A 232 -22.26 31.38 -5.75
C ALA A 232 -20.87 31.60 -5.09
N ALA A 233 -20.60 30.95 -3.96
CA ALA A 233 -19.30 30.91 -3.30
C ALA A 233 -18.70 29.48 -3.30
N GLY A 234 -19.25 28.57 -4.11
CA GLY A 234 -18.78 27.19 -4.26
C GLY A 234 -19.33 26.20 -3.25
N ASN A 235 -20.11 26.62 -2.25
CA ASN A 235 -20.51 25.72 -1.17
C ASN A 235 -21.65 24.80 -1.60
N TYR A 236 -21.63 23.57 -1.12
CA TYR A 236 -22.70 22.61 -1.31
C TYR A 236 -22.93 21.76 -0.05
N SER A 237 -24.14 21.22 0.05
CA SER A 237 -24.51 20.19 1.01
C SER A 237 -25.50 19.23 0.37
N SER A 238 -25.33 17.94 0.62
CA SER A 238 -26.13 16.86 0.04
C SER A 238 -26.10 15.63 0.97
N THR A 239 -26.71 14.54 0.52
CA THR A 239 -26.66 13.24 1.19
C THR A 239 -26.34 12.16 0.16
N ILE A 240 -25.36 11.30 0.45
CA ILE A 240 -25.14 10.06 -0.29
C ILE A 240 -26.16 9.05 0.24
N PRO A 241 -27.04 8.47 -0.60
CA PRO A 241 -27.97 7.46 -0.15
C PRO A 241 -27.23 6.18 0.23
N GLY A 242 -27.49 5.63 1.42
CA GLY A 242 -26.84 4.42 1.91
C GLY A 242 -27.05 3.19 1.01
N SER A 243 -28.07 3.21 0.15
CA SER A 243 -28.26 2.21 -0.91
C SER A 243 -27.07 2.06 -1.88
N LEU A 244 -26.12 3.00 -1.91
CA LEU A 244 -24.90 2.90 -2.72
C LEU A 244 -23.79 2.08 -2.05
N THR A 245 -23.89 1.85 -0.74
CA THR A 245 -22.91 1.11 0.10
C THR A 245 -23.50 -0.17 0.71
N ALA A 246 -24.82 -0.34 0.71
CA ALA A 246 -25.57 -1.41 1.37
C ALA A 246 -25.27 -2.86 0.92
N ASP A 247 -24.56 -3.07 -0.18
CA ASP A 247 -24.13 -4.36 -0.72
C ASP A 247 -22.63 -4.65 -0.48
N HIS A 248 -21.90 -3.71 0.14
CA HIS A 248 -20.50 -3.87 0.53
C HIS A 248 -20.39 -4.18 2.01
N GLU A 249 -19.87 -5.36 2.32
CA GLU A 249 -19.44 -5.74 3.67
C GLU A 249 -17.90 -5.88 3.65
N PRO A 250 -17.19 -5.59 4.76
CA PRO A 250 -15.78 -5.92 4.90
C PRO A 250 -15.51 -7.38 4.57
N VAL A 251 -14.43 -7.64 3.85
CA VAL A 251 -14.01 -9.00 3.51
C VAL A 251 -13.18 -9.58 4.68
N GLY A 252 -13.41 -10.85 5.01
CA GLY A 252 -12.66 -11.55 6.06
C GLY A 252 -13.16 -11.25 7.48
N SER A 253 -12.23 -11.02 8.41
CA SER A 253 -12.52 -10.67 9.81
C SER A 253 -12.48 -9.17 10.09
N GLY A 254 -12.37 -8.33 9.06
CA GLY A 254 -12.43 -6.88 9.18
C GLY A 254 -13.81 -6.42 9.68
N VAL A 255 -13.82 -5.35 10.45
CA VAL A 255 -15.06 -4.62 10.82
C VAL A 255 -15.14 -3.26 10.14
N GLU A 256 -14.14 -2.90 9.34
CA GLU A 256 -13.96 -1.61 8.67
C GLU A 256 -13.95 -1.80 7.14
N LEU A 257 -14.56 -0.85 6.44
CA LEU A 257 -14.70 -0.79 4.99
C LEU A 257 -14.46 0.67 4.56
N THR A 258 -13.32 0.95 3.95
CA THR A 258 -13.05 2.29 3.40
C THR A 258 -13.67 2.42 2.01
N ILE A 259 -14.44 3.48 1.82
CA ILE A 259 -14.93 3.95 0.51
C ILE A 259 -14.41 5.37 0.24
N ALA A 260 -14.57 5.88 -0.98
CA ALA A 260 -14.41 7.30 -1.26
C ALA A 260 -15.74 7.94 -1.68
N VAL A 261 -16.01 9.16 -1.22
CA VAL A 261 -17.07 10.04 -1.75
C VAL A 261 -16.42 11.06 -2.68
N LEU A 262 -16.97 11.23 -3.89
CA LEU A 262 -16.33 11.98 -4.97
C LEU A 262 -17.26 13.05 -5.52
N ALA A 263 -16.68 14.14 -6.03
CA ALA A 263 -17.32 15.10 -6.93
C ALA A 263 -16.79 14.89 -8.35
N ILE A 264 -17.62 14.30 -9.22
CA ILE A 264 -17.28 13.95 -10.61
C ILE A 264 -18.11 14.75 -11.62
N ASP A 265 -17.71 14.71 -12.89
CA ASP A 265 -18.37 15.41 -14.01
C ASP A 265 -18.60 16.92 -13.73
N ALA A 266 -17.62 17.55 -13.08
CA ALA A 266 -17.74 18.95 -12.68
C ALA A 266 -17.57 19.89 -13.87
N THR A 267 -18.47 20.86 -13.98
CA THR A 267 -18.48 21.87 -15.05
C THR A 267 -18.94 23.24 -14.55
N TYR A 268 -18.34 24.30 -15.07
CA TYR A 268 -18.76 25.68 -14.85
C TYR A 268 -18.46 26.54 -16.09
N ASP A 269 -19.44 27.30 -16.58
CA ASP A 269 -19.22 28.29 -17.65
C ASP A 269 -18.98 29.66 -17.01
N ASP A 270 -17.71 30.03 -16.81
CA ASP A 270 -17.35 31.37 -16.33
C ASP A 270 -17.52 32.40 -17.46
N PRO A 271 -18.28 33.50 -17.25
CA PRO A 271 -18.52 34.51 -18.28
C PRO A 271 -17.28 35.29 -18.74
N SER A 272 -16.13 35.17 -18.05
CA SER A 272 -14.91 35.92 -18.32
C SER A 272 -13.72 35.08 -18.80
N THR A 273 -13.57 33.86 -18.27
CA THR A 273 -12.42 32.96 -18.52
C THR A 273 -12.79 31.71 -19.33
N GLY A 274 -14.09 31.43 -19.48
CA GLY A 274 -14.64 30.36 -20.33
C GLY A 274 -15.10 29.14 -19.55
N GLN A 275 -15.16 27.98 -20.21
CA GLN A 275 -15.57 26.73 -19.57
C GLN A 275 -14.44 26.20 -18.67
N TRP A 276 -14.79 25.87 -17.43
CA TRP A 276 -13.98 25.12 -16.48
C TRP A 276 -14.59 23.73 -16.27
N ALA A 277 -13.74 22.72 -16.08
CA ALA A 277 -14.19 21.34 -15.91
C ALA A 277 -13.21 20.48 -15.11
N ALA A 278 -13.71 19.38 -14.55
CA ALA A 278 -12.90 18.28 -14.05
C ALA A 278 -13.71 16.96 -14.11
N ALA A 279 -13.09 15.89 -14.61
CA ALA A 279 -13.71 14.55 -14.60
C ALA A 279 -13.91 14.05 -13.16
N GLU A 280 -12.90 14.25 -12.32
CA GLU A 280 -12.97 14.22 -10.86
C GLU A 280 -12.42 15.55 -10.34
N ALA A 281 -13.25 16.31 -9.63
CA ALA A 281 -12.86 17.58 -9.02
C ALA A 281 -12.23 17.37 -7.63
N GLY A 282 -12.54 16.25 -6.97
CA GLY A 282 -11.98 15.89 -5.67
C GLY A 282 -12.80 14.81 -4.97
N SER A 283 -12.21 14.22 -3.95
CA SER A 283 -12.77 13.11 -3.20
C SER A 283 -12.39 13.19 -1.71
N ALA A 284 -13.03 12.38 -0.87
CA ALA A 284 -12.67 12.16 0.52
C ALA A 284 -12.95 10.71 0.93
N PRO A 285 -12.06 10.06 1.71
CA PRO A 285 -12.31 8.73 2.24
C PRO A 285 -13.40 8.76 3.33
N VAL A 286 -14.13 7.65 3.47
CA VAL A 286 -15.07 7.40 4.56
C VAL A 286 -14.89 5.95 5.00
N THR A 287 -14.52 5.75 6.26
CA THR A 287 -14.52 4.41 6.88
C THR A 287 -15.93 4.09 7.35
N LEU A 288 -16.48 2.99 6.83
CA LEU A 288 -17.75 2.41 7.26
C LEU A 288 -17.47 1.23 8.20
N LEU A 289 -18.14 1.16 9.34
CA LEU A 289 -18.12 0.01 10.22
C LEU A 289 -19.23 -0.97 9.85
N ALA A 290 -18.88 -2.23 9.57
CA ALA A 290 -19.88 -3.29 9.46
C ALA A 290 -20.70 -3.37 10.75
N ALA A 291 -22.00 -3.63 10.59
CA ALA A 291 -22.90 -3.86 11.71
C ALA A 291 -22.59 -5.20 12.37
N SER A 292 -21.58 -5.25 13.25
CA SER A 292 -21.33 -6.43 14.07
C SER A 292 -22.46 -6.61 15.07
N ASP A 293 -23.08 -7.79 15.06
CA ASP A 293 -24.06 -8.22 16.07
C ASP A 293 -23.38 -8.84 17.31
N ALA A 294 -22.06 -9.01 17.28
CA ALA A 294 -21.28 -9.68 18.31
C ALA A 294 -19.98 -8.95 18.70
N VAL A 295 -19.56 -9.17 19.95
CA VAL A 295 -18.18 -8.88 20.40
C VAL A 295 -17.23 -9.92 19.82
N SER A 296 -16.11 -9.49 19.22
CA SER A 296 -15.10 -10.43 18.74
C SER A 296 -14.12 -10.84 19.84
N LEU A 297 -13.55 -12.03 19.69
CA LEU A 297 -12.51 -12.59 20.54
C LEU A 297 -11.36 -13.02 19.64
N GLU A 298 -10.15 -12.54 19.94
CA GLU A 298 -8.93 -13.01 19.31
C GLU A 298 -8.00 -13.59 20.37
N ALA A 299 -7.42 -14.76 20.10
CA ALA A 299 -6.35 -15.35 20.88
C ALA A 299 -5.14 -15.49 19.97
N SER A 300 -4.01 -14.89 20.35
CA SER A 300 -2.91 -14.59 19.44
C SER A 300 -1.56 -14.95 20.04
N PHE A 301 -0.84 -15.88 19.41
CA PHE A 301 0.57 -16.15 19.71
C PHE A 301 1.44 -15.66 18.55
N VAL A 302 2.04 -14.49 18.74
CA VAL A 302 3.05 -13.95 17.85
C VAL A 302 4.39 -13.92 18.58
N SER A 303 5.44 -14.37 17.89
CA SER A 303 6.81 -14.44 18.42
C SER A 303 7.79 -14.48 17.26
N SER A 304 8.86 -13.69 17.30
CA SER A 304 9.92 -13.65 16.29
C SER A 304 10.43 -15.03 15.86
N VAL A 305 10.66 -15.93 16.82
CA VAL A 305 11.06 -17.32 16.59
C VAL A 305 9.87 -18.27 16.34
N GLY A 306 8.71 -18.04 16.95
CA GLY A 306 7.53 -18.91 16.81
C GLY A 306 7.64 -20.29 17.48
N TRP A 307 8.76 -20.59 18.13
CA TRP A 307 9.01 -21.84 18.83
C TRP A 307 9.46 -21.64 20.27
N VAL A 308 9.41 -22.71 21.06
CA VAL A 308 9.94 -22.79 22.42
C VAL A 308 10.72 -24.09 22.62
N LYS A 309 11.65 -24.14 23.59
CA LYS A 309 12.29 -25.39 24.00
C LYS A 309 11.51 -26.03 25.17
N PRO A 310 11.62 -27.35 25.40
CA PRO A 310 10.88 -28.03 26.44
C PRO A 310 11.17 -27.47 27.84
N GLY A 311 10.13 -27.00 28.54
CA GLY A 311 10.25 -26.36 29.85
C GLY A 311 10.36 -24.83 29.83
N GLU A 312 10.49 -24.19 28.66
CA GLU A 312 10.56 -22.73 28.56
C GLU A 312 9.19 -22.07 28.66
N ALA A 313 9.19 -20.80 29.08
CA ALA A 313 8.01 -19.95 29.15
C ALA A 313 7.78 -19.20 27.83
N TYR A 314 6.52 -18.90 27.52
CA TYR A 314 6.14 -18.11 26.36
C TYR A 314 4.93 -17.21 26.66
N PRO A 315 4.93 -15.96 26.15
CA PRO A 315 3.78 -15.08 26.24
C PRO A 315 2.77 -15.39 25.11
N PHE A 316 1.51 -15.06 25.32
CA PHE A 316 0.51 -14.87 24.26
C PHE A 316 -0.53 -13.82 24.71
N ARG A 317 -1.31 -13.27 23.77
CA ARG A 317 -2.29 -12.21 24.03
C ARG A 317 -3.71 -12.69 23.73
N ILE A 318 -4.68 -12.19 24.49
CA ILE A 318 -6.11 -12.29 24.17
C ILE A 318 -6.65 -10.87 24.01
N PHE A 319 -7.35 -10.63 22.91
CA PHE A 319 -8.07 -9.38 22.65
C PHE A 319 -9.58 -9.64 22.66
N VAL A 320 -10.32 -8.68 23.21
CA VAL A 320 -11.78 -8.65 23.21
C VAL A 320 -12.20 -7.31 22.69
N THR A 321 -12.86 -7.29 21.54
CA THR A 321 -13.14 -6.06 20.79
C THR A 321 -14.63 -5.92 20.57
N ASN A 322 -15.21 -4.82 21.06
CA ASN A 322 -16.60 -4.47 20.81
C ASN A 322 -16.68 -3.47 19.66
N ALA A 323 -17.02 -3.99 18.47
CA ALA A 323 -17.37 -3.22 17.29
C ALA A 323 -18.90 -2.97 17.17
N THR A 324 -19.71 -3.43 18.13
CA THR A 324 -21.17 -3.25 18.11
C THR A 324 -21.57 -1.85 18.56
N THR A 325 -22.80 -1.45 18.25
CA THR A 325 -23.42 -0.17 18.65
C THR A 325 -23.93 -0.15 20.10
N SER A 326 -23.65 -1.19 20.89
CA SER A 326 -24.11 -1.33 22.28
C SER A 326 -23.01 -1.79 23.23
N ASP A 327 -23.02 -1.30 24.47
CA ASP A 327 -22.10 -1.75 25.51
C ASP A 327 -22.30 -3.25 25.79
N ALA A 328 -21.22 -4.02 25.72
CA ALA A 328 -21.21 -5.43 26.08
C ALA A 328 -20.97 -5.55 27.60
N GLU A 329 -21.99 -5.97 28.34
CA GLU A 329 -21.93 -6.11 29.80
C GLU A 329 -21.53 -7.52 30.25
N ASN A 330 -20.94 -7.63 31.45
CA ASN A 330 -20.57 -8.88 32.11
C ASN A 330 -19.71 -9.82 31.25
N VAL A 331 -18.86 -9.25 30.39
CA VAL A 331 -17.97 -9.98 29.49
C VAL A 331 -16.95 -10.80 30.30
N SER A 332 -16.88 -12.09 30.01
CA SER A 332 -16.01 -13.06 30.68
C SER A 332 -15.36 -13.99 29.64
N VAL A 333 -14.07 -14.24 29.79
CA VAL A 333 -13.27 -15.12 28.95
C VAL A 333 -12.68 -16.25 29.80
N THR A 334 -12.75 -17.47 29.30
CA THR A 334 -12.11 -18.64 29.90
C THR A 334 -11.09 -19.25 28.95
N LEU A 335 -9.96 -19.70 29.49
CA LEU A 335 -8.90 -20.38 28.73
C LEU A 335 -8.61 -21.72 29.38
N SER A 336 -8.34 -22.74 28.57
CA SER A 336 -7.89 -24.07 29.03
C SER A 336 -6.50 -24.35 28.48
N ALA A 337 -5.57 -24.76 29.35
CA ALA A 337 -4.22 -25.09 28.90
C ALA A 337 -4.24 -26.42 28.11
N PRO A 338 -3.50 -26.54 26.99
CA PRO A 338 -3.30 -27.82 26.34
C PRO A 338 -2.50 -28.77 27.25
N SER A 339 -2.57 -30.08 27.00
CA SER A 339 -2.05 -31.12 27.91
C SER A 339 -0.58 -31.01 28.30
N SER A 340 0.18 -30.25 27.52
CA SER A 340 1.63 -30.16 27.55
C SER A 340 2.11 -28.71 27.71
N ALA A 341 1.24 -27.83 28.19
CA ALA A 341 1.57 -26.51 28.69
C ALA A 341 0.92 -26.25 30.06
N THR A 342 1.41 -25.25 30.76
CA THR A 342 0.79 -24.76 32.02
C THR A 342 0.82 -23.24 32.08
N PHE A 343 -0.29 -22.62 32.47
CA PHE A 343 -0.32 -21.17 32.71
C PHE A 343 0.49 -20.84 33.98
N GLN A 344 1.31 -19.80 33.88
CA GLN A 344 2.15 -19.28 34.97
C GLN A 344 1.58 -17.96 35.51
N ASP A 345 1.16 -17.07 34.62
CA ASP A 345 0.61 -15.75 34.97
C ASP A 345 -0.38 -15.24 33.90
N ALA A 346 -1.24 -14.31 34.28
CA ALA A 346 -2.12 -13.59 33.36
C ALA A 346 -2.43 -12.18 33.90
N THR A 347 -1.99 -11.15 33.17
CA THR A 347 -2.11 -9.74 33.54
C THR A 347 -3.04 -9.02 32.56
N PRO A 348 -4.25 -8.59 32.99
CA PRO A 348 -5.07 -7.67 32.21
C PRO A 348 -4.40 -6.29 32.13
N LEU A 349 -4.48 -5.64 30.97
CA LEU A 349 -4.01 -4.26 30.83
C LEU A 349 -4.96 -3.26 31.53
N THR A 350 -4.55 -1.99 31.61
CA THR A 350 -5.32 -0.92 32.27
C THR A 350 -6.76 -0.86 31.74
N GLY A 351 -7.75 -0.93 32.63
CA GLY A 351 -9.17 -0.90 32.26
C GLY A 351 -9.74 -2.24 31.75
N ALA A 352 -8.94 -3.30 31.71
CA ALA A 352 -9.33 -4.63 31.20
C ALA A 352 -9.80 -5.61 32.29
N GLY A 353 -10.36 -5.13 33.40
CA GLY A 353 -10.96 -5.99 34.43
C GLY A 353 -9.96 -6.78 35.29
N THR A 354 -10.25 -8.05 35.59
CA THR A 354 -9.46 -8.89 36.51
C THR A 354 -9.35 -10.35 36.05
N ALA A 355 -8.18 -10.97 36.20
CA ALA A 355 -7.96 -12.38 35.87
C ALA A 355 -7.65 -13.24 37.10
N ALA A 356 -8.10 -14.49 37.08
CA ALA A 356 -7.77 -15.54 38.03
C ALA A 356 -7.06 -16.68 37.29
N VAL A 357 -5.88 -17.07 37.78
CA VAL A 357 -4.97 -18.02 37.12
C VAL A 357 -4.83 -19.30 37.93
N ALA A 358 -4.95 -20.43 37.24
CA ALA A 358 -4.54 -21.75 37.72
C ALA A 358 -3.74 -22.47 36.62
N PRO A 359 -2.88 -23.45 36.94
CA PRO A 359 -1.98 -24.05 35.95
C PRO A 359 -2.64 -24.63 34.69
N ALA A 360 -3.90 -25.05 34.79
CA ALA A 360 -4.66 -25.62 33.67
C ALA A 360 -5.78 -24.71 33.13
N SER A 361 -6.05 -23.56 33.77
CA SER A 361 -7.20 -22.72 33.41
C SER A 361 -7.02 -21.26 33.82
N ILE A 362 -7.46 -20.32 32.97
CA ILE A 362 -7.62 -18.91 33.34
C ILE A 362 -9.10 -18.54 33.25
N THR A 363 -9.57 -17.69 34.16
CA THR A 363 -10.86 -17.01 34.08
C THR A 363 -10.63 -15.51 34.17
N TRP A 364 -10.96 -14.79 33.11
CA TRP A 364 -10.77 -13.36 32.97
C TRP A 364 -12.12 -12.67 32.92
N ASN A 365 -12.42 -11.89 33.95
CA ASN A 365 -13.63 -11.07 34.03
C ASN A 365 -13.28 -9.69 33.49
N VAL A 366 -13.66 -9.44 32.23
CA VAL A 366 -13.38 -8.19 31.51
C VAL A 366 -14.26 -7.06 32.04
N GLY A 367 -15.52 -7.36 32.36
CA GLY A 367 -16.51 -6.39 32.84
C GLY A 367 -17.34 -5.83 31.69
N THR A 368 -17.44 -4.50 31.59
CA THR A 368 -18.10 -3.84 30.46
C THR A 368 -17.08 -3.44 29.41
N VAL A 369 -17.33 -3.82 28.15
CA VAL A 369 -16.60 -3.31 26.99
C VAL A 369 -17.55 -2.34 26.26
N PRO A 370 -17.28 -1.02 26.25
CA PRO A 370 -18.18 -0.04 25.64
C PRO A 370 -18.42 -0.30 24.15
N ALA A 371 -19.48 0.26 23.59
CA ALA A 371 -19.74 0.26 22.15
C ALA A 371 -18.57 0.89 21.35
N ALA A 372 -18.56 0.66 20.03
CA ALA A 372 -17.74 1.44 19.11
C ALA A 372 -18.13 2.93 19.15
N ASN A 373 -17.18 3.81 18.84
CA ASN A 373 -17.41 5.26 18.73
C ASN A 373 -16.62 5.85 17.55
N GLU A 374 -16.54 7.17 17.43
CA GLU A 374 -15.83 7.87 16.33
C GLU A 374 -14.34 7.48 16.21
N ALA A 375 -13.71 7.01 17.30
CA ALA A 375 -12.33 6.50 17.31
C ALA A 375 -12.26 4.97 17.09
N GLY A 376 -13.33 4.35 16.60
CA GLY A 376 -13.39 2.93 16.26
C GLY A 376 -13.86 2.00 17.39
N PRO A 377 -13.64 0.68 17.23
CA PRO A 377 -14.00 -0.35 18.20
C PRO A 377 -13.29 -0.24 19.56
N ASN A 378 -13.96 -0.66 20.64
CA ASN A 378 -13.35 -0.68 21.97
C ASN A 378 -12.69 -2.04 22.27
N THR A 379 -11.36 -2.05 22.35
CA THR A 379 -10.56 -3.27 22.64
C THR A 379 -10.18 -3.38 24.13
N ARG A 380 -10.12 -4.60 24.65
CA ARG A 380 -9.54 -4.95 25.96
C ARG A 380 -8.56 -6.12 25.80
N THR A 381 -7.46 -6.09 26.55
CA THR A 381 -6.34 -7.01 26.34
C THR A 381 -5.90 -7.71 27.62
N LEU A 382 -5.66 -9.02 27.51
CA LEU A 382 -5.03 -9.87 28.52
C LEU A 382 -3.69 -10.38 27.99
N VAL A 383 -2.61 -10.20 28.76
CA VAL A 383 -1.31 -10.82 28.48
C VAL A 383 -1.18 -12.07 29.35
N VAL A 384 -0.94 -13.22 28.74
CA VAL A 384 -0.79 -14.51 29.43
C VAL A 384 0.64 -15.02 29.27
N THR A 385 1.23 -15.54 30.35
CA THR A 385 2.48 -16.32 30.28
C THR A 385 2.18 -17.78 30.54
N ALA A 386 2.47 -18.64 29.57
CA ALA A 386 2.45 -20.09 29.71
C ALA A 386 3.86 -20.66 29.77
N ARG A 387 3.96 -21.96 30.05
CA ARG A 387 5.21 -22.74 30.02
C ARG A 387 4.97 -24.08 29.36
N ALA A 388 5.82 -24.44 28.39
CA ALA A 388 5.82 -25.78 27.81
C ALA A 388 6.23 -26.83 28.87
N ALA A 389 5.74 -28.05 28.70
CA ALA A 389 6.25 -29.20 29.45
C ALA A 389 7.72 -29.46 29.10
N SER A 390 8.51 -29.83 30.11
CA SER A 390 9.85 -30.37 29.89
C SER A 390 9.78 -31.80 29.38
N LEU A 391 10.85 -32.30 28.75
CA LEU A 391 10.94 -33.70 28.28
C LEU A 391 10.81 -34.74 29.42
N ALA A 392 10.94 -34.33 30.68
CA ALA A 392 10.73 -35.17 31.86
C ALA A 392 9.27 -35.19 32.34
N GLU A 393 8.49 -34.15 32.03
CA GLU A 393 7.05 -34.07 32.30
C GLU A 393 6.25 -34.70 31.15
N ASP A 394 6.70 -34.49 29.91
CA ASP A 394 6.10 -35.05 28.70
C ASP A 394 7.18 -35.32 27.64
N ASN A 395 7.48 -36.60 27.41
CA ASN A 395 8.48 -37.03 26.45
C ASN A 395 8.05 -36.89 24.97
N GLU A 396 6.79 -36.53 24.72
CA GLU A 396 6.22 -36.34 23.38
C GLU A 396 5.93 -34.85 23.08
N VAL A 397 6.30 -33.92 23.97
CA VAL A 397 5.96 -32.49 23.87
C VAL A 397 6.32 -31.85 22.52
N VAL A 398 7.43 -32.25 21.88
CA VAL A 398 7.85 -31.76 20.55
C VAL A 398 6.89 -32.12 19.40
N TRP A 399 6.01 -33.09 19.61
CA TRP A 399 5.00 -33.55 18.65
C TRP A 399 3.61 -33.00 18.91
N LYS A 400 3.42 -32.24 20.00
CA LYS A 400 2.10 -31.76 20.43
C LYS A 400 1.87 -30.31 20.03
N ASP A 401 0.59 -30.01 19.87
CA ASP A 401 0.09 -28.66 19.66
C ASP A 401 -0.04 -27.96 21.03
N LEU A 402 0.53 -26.75 21.15
CA LEU A 402 0.44 -25.90 22.33
C LEU A 402 -0.54 -24.72 22.16
N SER A 403 -1.39 -24.77 21.14
CA SER A 403 -2.50 -23.84 20.96
C SER A 403 -3.43 -23.84 22.17
N THR A 404 -3.71 -22.64 22.67
CA THR A 404 -4.67 -22.41 23.74
C THR A 404 -5.97 -21.90 23.13
N THR A 405 -7.10 -22.51 23.46
CA THR A 405 -8.42 -21.97 23.07
C THR A 405 -8.95 -21.07 24.19
N ALA A 406 -9.26 -19.83 23.83
CA ALA A 406 -10.05 -18.91 24.63
C ALA A 406 -11.53 -19.02 24.25
N SER A 407 -12.42 -18.77 25.21
CA SER A 407 -13.88 -18.88 25.06
C SER A 407 -14.57 -17.75 25.81
N LEU A 408 -15.31 -16.90 25.07
CA LEU A 408 -15.94 -15.67 25.53
C LEU A 408 -17.46 -15.80 25.64
N THR A 409 -18.01 -15.19 26.68
CA THR A 409 -19.46 -15.03 26.93
C THR A 409 -19.73 -13.65 27.52
N TYR A 410 -20.89 -13.06 27.22
CA TYR A 410 -21.33 -11.77 27.76
C TYR A 410 -22.86 -11.66 27.77
N ASP A 411 -23.40 -10.71 28.52
CA ASP A 411 -24.85 -10.51 28.61
C ASP A 411 -25.42 -9.93 27.31
N GLY A 412 -26.64 -10.34 26.96
CA GLY A 412 -27.30 -10.00 25.69
C GLY A 412 -26.97 -10.96 24.54
N TYR A 413 -25.82 -11.64 24.58
CA TYR A 413 -25.49 -12.67 23.59
C TYR A 413 -26.15 -14.01 23.91
N SER A 414 -26.87 -14.57 22.93
CA SER A 414 -27.60 -15.84 23.07
C SER A 414 -27.03 -16.99 22.23
N GLY A 415 -25.90 -16.74 21.54
CA GLY A 415 -25.18 -17.75 20.75
C GLY A 415 -24.33 -18.71 21.60
N PRO A 416 -23.71 -19.71 20.95
CA PRO A 416 -22.65 -20.52 21.59
C PRO A 416 -21.45 -19.63 21.92
N ALA A 417 -20.72 -19.92 23.00
CA ALA A 417 -19.56 -19.12 23.40
C ALA A 417 -18.58 -18.91 22.25
N ILE A 418 -18.12 -17.66 22.07
CA ILE A 418 -17.26 -17.25 20.96
C ILE A 418 -15.85 -17.76 21.26
N THR A 419 -15.23 -18.50 20.34
CA THR A 419 -13.93 -19.16 20.58
C THR A 419 -12.86 -18.70 19.60
N SER A 420 -11.65 -18.50 20.11
CA SER A 420 -10.44 -18.24 19.31
C SER A 420 -9.28 -19.06 19.84
N ALA A 421 -8.32 -19.41 18.99
CA ALA A 421 -7.20 -20.29 19.32
C ALA A 421 -5.87 -19.67 18.92
N THR A 422 -4.89 -19.72 19.82
CA THR A 422 -3.63 -18.96 19.68
C THR A 422 -2.66 -19.42 18.59
N HIS A 423 -2.91 -20.51 17.85
CA HIS A 423 -1.88 -21.18 17.02
C HIS A 423 -0.50 -21.27 17.70
N GLY A 424 -0.49 -21.85 18.92
CA GLY A 424 0.60 -21.72 19.90
C GLY A 424 1.96 -22.28 19.46
N PRO A 425 3.04 -21.99 20.21
CA PRO A 425 4.40 -22.23 19.75
C PRO A 425 4.67 -23.69 19.41
N LYS A 426 5.43 -23.89 18.35
CA LYS A 426 6.02 -25.18 18.07
C LYS A 426 7.10 -25.50 19.10
N VAL A 427 7.00 -26.64 19.78
CA VAL A 427 8.09 -27.09 20.65
C VAL A 427 9.16 -27.80 19.82
N ILE A 428 10.36 -27.21 19.78
CA ILE A 428 11.51 -27.78 19.04
C ILE A 428 12.40 -28.63 19.95
N PRO A 429 13.20 -29.58 19.41
CA PRO A 429 14.21 -30.26 20.19
C PRO A 429 15.24 -29.27 20.76
N PRO A 430 15.83 -29.52 21.96
CA PRO A 430 16.68 -28.55 22.64
C PRO A 430 18.07 -28.31 22.00
N ALA A 431 18.39 -28.99 20.89
CA ALA A 431 19.67 -28.82 20.20
C ALA A 431 19.63 -27.60 19.26
N ALA A 432 20.69 -26.77 19.28
CA ALA A 432 20.73 -25.49 18.57
C ALA A 432 20.59 -25.59 17.04
N GLU A 433 20.73 -26.78 16.45
CA GLU A 433 20.49 -27.03 15.02
C GLU A 433 19.02 -26.90 14.60
N PHE A 434 18.08 -26.84 15.56
CA PHE A 434 16.65 -26.65 15.32
C PHE A 434 16.16 -25.21 15.51
N ASP A 435 17.04 -24.29 15.96
CA ASP A 435 16.69 -22.89 16.30
C ASP A 435 16.35 -22.02 15.06
N THR A 436 16.50 -22.57 13.85
CA THR A 436 16.34 -21.88 12.56
C THR A 436 14.92 -21.89 11.99
N ALA A 437 14.04 -22.75 12.47
CA ALA A 437 12.66 -22.80 12.00
C ALA A 437 11.82 -21.63 12.54
N ARG A 438 10.66 -21.39 11.91
CA ARG A 438 9.68 -20.34 12.27
C ARG A 438 8.27 -20.94 12.17
N TYR A 439 7.38 -20.56 13.08
CA TYR A 439 6.03 -21.13 13.25
C TYR A 439 5.07 -20.11 13.89
N GLY A 440 3.81 -20.48 14.07
CA GLY A 440 2.76 -19.67 14.69
C GLY A 440 2.12 -18.66 13.74
N ASP A 441 1.39 -17.71 14.31
CA ASP A 441 0.85 -16.56 13.59
C ASP A 441 1.99 -15.63 13.17
N LYS A 442 1.93 -15.14 11.92
CA LYS A 442 2.93 -14.27 11.31
C LYS A 442 2.24 -13.11 10.59
N PRO A 443 1.77 -12.09 11.33
CA PRO A 443 1.33 -10.84 10.74
C PRO A 443 2.53 -10.10 10.14
N PHE A 444 2.35 -9.47 8.99
CA PHE A 444 3.35 -8.57 8.40
C PHE A 444 2.66 -7.51 7.52
N PRO A 445 3.13 -6.25 7.53
CA PRO A 445 2.66 -5.27 6.58
C PRO A 445 3.22 -5.58 5.19
N MET A 446 2.35 -5.45 4.20
CA MET A 446 2.67 -5.42 2.79
C MET A 446 2.49 -3.99 2.29
N VAL A 447 3.58 -3.40 1.83
CA VAL A 447 3.62 -2.04 1.31
C VAL A 447 3.82 -2.13 -0.21
N PRO A 448 2.75 -2.04 -1.01
CA PRO A 448 2.83 -1.97 -2.47
C PRO A 448 3.27 -0.57 -2.91
N VAL A 449 4.34 -0.47 -3.69
CA VAL A 449 4.96 0.80 -4.08
C VAL A 449 5.20 0.95 -5.58
N GLU A 450 5.15 2.19 -6.03
CA GLU A 450 5.42 2.62 -7.40
C GLU A 450 6.57 3.63 -7.44
N TRP A 451 7.16 3.80 -8.61
CA TRP A 451 8.32 4.67 -8.82
C TRP A 451 7.91 5.87 -9.68
N VAL A 452 8.51 7.03 -9.44
CA VAL A 452 8.16 8.29 -10.16
C VAL A 452 8.40 8.25 -11.68
N ASP A 453 9.05 7.19 -12.18
CA ASP A 453 9.41 6.91 -13.57
C ASP A 453 8.91 5.54 -14.05
N LEU A 454 8.15 4.79 -13.24
CA LEU A 454 7.58 3.49 -13.59
C LEU A 454 6.36 3.16 -12.72
N ASP A 455 5.19 3.22 -13.34
CA ASP A 455 3.87 2.92 -12.75
C ASP A 455 3.44 1.47 -13.02
N ARG A 456 2.42 0.97 -12.30
CA ARG A 456 1.77 -0.33 -12.59
C ARG A 456 1.17 -0.34 -14.00
N GLN A 457 1.38 -1.42 -14.74
CA GLN A 457 0.59 -1.67 -15.95
C GLN A 457 -0.84 -1.99 -15.55
N ASN A 458 -1.76 -1.05 -15.73
CA ASN A 458 -3.20 -1.28 -15.55
C ASN A 458 -3.90 -1.41 -16.91
N ASN A 459 -4.63 -2.50 -17.15
CA ASN A 459 -5.49 -2.67 -18.33
C ASN A 459 -6.61 -3.69 -18.11
N ASP A 460 -7.61 -3.69 -19.00
CA ASP A 460 -8.80 -4.58 -19.01
C ASP A 460 -8.53 -6.10 -18.82
N THR A 461 -7.27 -6.57 -18.92
CA THR A 461 -6.89 -7.98 -18.75
C THR A 461 -5.98 -8.26 -17.55
N TRP A 462 -5.39 -7.24 -16.94
CA TRP A 462 -4.49 -7.34 -15.79
C TRP A 462 -4.82 -6.22 -14.81
N ASP A 463 -5.86 -6.41 -13.99
CA ASP A 463 -6.07 -5.52 -12.85
C ASP A 463 -5.11 -5.97 -11.72
N ASN A 464 -4.24 -5.03 -11.36
CA ASN A 464 -3.12 -5.13 -10.44
C ASN A 464 -3.40 -4.31 -9.16
N ASP A 465 -4.67 -4.23 -8.76
CA ASP A 465 -5.07 -3.47 -7.57
C ASP A 465 -4.44 -4.05 -6.30
N SER A 466 -4.08 -3.15 -5.39
CA SER A 466 -3.56 -3.48 -4.06
C SER A 466 -4.49 -4.43 -3.29
N GLU A 467 -5.81 -4.33 -3.53
CA GLU A 467 -6.84 -5.17 -2.92
C GLU A 467 -6.72 -6.66 -3.28
N LYS A 468 -6.22 -6.99 -4.48
CA LYS A 468 -6.01 -8.38 -4.88
C LYS A 468 -4.84 -9.04 -4.17
N LEU A 469 -3.88 -8.26 -3.67
CA LEU A 469 -2.77 -8.80 -2.91
C LEU A 469 -3.26 -9.53 -1.66
N ASP A 470 -4.29 -9.01 -0.97
CA ASP A 470 -4.93 -9.70 0.15
C ASP A 470 -5.47 -11.09 -0.26
N THR A 471 -6.24 -11.16 -1.34
CA THR A 471 -6.79 -12.44 -1.84
C THR A 471 -5.67 -13.42 -2.24
N ILE A 472 -4.63 -12.95 -2.93
CA ILE A 472 -3.50 -13.79 -3.35
C ILE A 472 -2.66 -14.25 -2.14
N VAL A 473 -2.60 -13.47 -1.07
CA VAL A 473 -1.76 -13.76 0.09
C VAL A 473 -2.49 -14.60 1.14
N ASN A 474 -3.71 -14.19 1.52
CA ASN A 474 -4.41 -14.69 2.69
C ASN A 474 -5.52 -15.72 2.40
N ASP A 475 -6.16 -15.70 1.22
CA ASP A 475 -7.32 -16.57 0.97
C ASP A 475 -6.92 -18.06 0.87
N PRO A 476 -7.40 -18.94 1.77
CA PRO A 476 -7.20 -20.39 1.65
C PRO A 476 -8.00 -20.99 0.48
N GLY A 477 -9.04 -20.32 0.00
CA GLY A 477 -9.81 -20.69 -1.19
C GLY A 477 -9.07 -20.43 -2.50
N PHE A 478 -8.14 -19.48 -2.53
CA PHE A 478 -7.36 -19.14 -3.71
C PHE A 478 -6.24 -20.16 -3.96
N VAL A 479 -6.33 -20.86 -5.10
CA VAL A 479 -5.40 -21.95 -5.44
C VAL A 479 -4.00 -21.39 -5.72
N GLY A 480 -3.05 -21.73 -4.84
CA GLY A 480 -1.68 -21.24 -4.92
C GLY A 480 -1.44 -19.94 -4.16
N SER A 481 -2.34 -19.53 -3.27
CA SER A 481 -2.09 -18.40 -2.37
C SER A 481 -0.85 -18.60 -1.50
N THR A 482 -0.26 -17.49 -1.07
CA THR A 482 0.90 -17.49 -0.17
C THR A 482 0.59 -18.27 1.12
N PHE A 483 -0.60 -18.09 1.69
CA PHE A 483 -1.12 -18.88 2.81
C PHE A 483 -1.05 -20.38 2.54
N ASN A 484 -1.61 -20.86 1.43
CA ASN A 484 -1.62 -22.27 1.07
C ASN A 484 -0.20 -22.85 0.92
N LEU A 485 0.71 -22.11 0.29
CA LEU A 485 2.13 -22.47 0.18
C LEU A 485 2.81 -22.63 1.56
N TYR A 486 2.59 -21.69 2.48
CA TYR A 486 3.15 -21.77 3.83
C TYR A 486 2.53 -22.91 4.66
N GLN A 487 1.23 -23.19 4.51
CA GLN A 487 0.57 -24.33 5.15
C GLN A 487 1.17 -25.67 4.66
N GLU A 488 1.41 -25.83 3.36
CA GLU A 488 2.08 -27.01 2.80
C GLU A 488 3.52 -27.17 3.33
N MET A 489 4.32 -26.10 3.31
CA MET A 489 5.72 -26.13 3.74
C MET A 489 5.90 -26.32 5.25
N SER A 490 4.97 -25.81 6.08
CA SER A 490 5.05 -25.89 7.55
C SER A 490 4.34 -27.10 8.16
N PHE A 491 3.65 -27.92 7.35
CA PHE A 491 2.69 -28.93 7.81
C PHE A 491 1.56 -28.32 8.69
N GLY A 492 1.04 -27.15 8.28
CA GLY A 492 -0.03 -26.44 8.97
C GLY A 492 0.38 -25.82 10.31
N GLN A 493 1.60 -25.28 10.39
CA GLN A 493 2.18 -24.70 11.62
C GLN A 493 2.69 -23.27 11.45
N LEU A 494 2.52 -22.65 10.28
CA LEU A 494 2.85 -21.26 10.00
C LEU A 494 1.66 -20.60 9.30
N PHE A 495 1.07 -19.60 9.96
CA PHE A 495 -0.10 -18.87 9.52
C PHE A 495 0.34 -17.46 9.12
N PRO A 496 0.71 -17.23 7.85
CA PRO A 496 1.03 -15.90 7.37
C PRO A 496 -0.27 -15.07 7.32
N GLN A 497 -0.17 -13.80 7.70
CA GLN A 497 -1.25 -12.84 7.57
C GLN A 497 -0.66 -11.53 7.06
N GLY A 498 -0.71 -11.33 5.75
CA GLY A 498 -0.28 -10.06 5.15
C GLY A 498 -1.38 -9.02 5.33
N SER A 499 -1.11 -7.88 5.96
CA SER A 499 -1.99 -6.72 5.85
C SER A 499 -1.56 -5.87 4.66
N VAL A 500 -2.50 -5.31 3.91
CA VAL A 500 -2.22 -4.32 2.85
C VAL A 500 -2.87 -3.00 3.30
N PRO A 501 -2.17 -2.17 4.10
CA PRO A 501 -2.79 -1.07 4.85
C PRO A 501 -3.32 0.06 3.95
N SER A 502 -2.79 0.17 2.73
CA SER A 502 -3.24 1.10 1.71
C SER A 502 -4.40 0.59 0.85
N ALA A 503 -4.85 -0.67 0.99
CA ALA A 503 -5.96 -1.20 0.21
C ALA A 503 -7.24 -0.38 0.44
N GLY A 504 -7.95 -0.05 -0.64
CA GLY A 504 -9.11 0.86 -0.61
C GLY A 504 -8.80 2.36 -0.50
N ILE A 505 -7.52 2.77 -0.39
CA ILE A 505 -7.13 4.19 -0.39
C ILE A 505 -6.90 4.66 -1.84
N ALA A 506 -7.95 5.19 -2.47
CA ALA A 506 -7.89 5.68 -3.86
C ALA A 506 -6.85 6.79 -4.08
N THR A 507 -6.79 7.79 -3.20
CA THR A 507 -5.68 8.76 -3.16
C THR A 507 -5.44 9.25 -1.74
N ALA A 508 -4.18 9.52 -1.38
CA ALA A 508 -3.83 10.25 -0.16
C ALA A 508 -2.67 11.22 -0.42
N ALA A 509 -2.66 12.35 0.29
CA ALA A 509 -1.60 13.35 0.18
C ALA A 509 -0.46 13.12 1.20
N PHE A 510 0.66 13.81 1.01
CA PHE A 510 1.72 13.95 2.02
C PHE A 510 1.46 15.12 2.99
N SER A 511 0.61 16.08 2.62
CA SER A 511 0.43 17.39 3.30
C SER A 511 -0.05 17.33 4.76
N ASP A 512 -0.67 16.22 5.18
CA ASP A 512 -1.46 16.16 6.40
C ASP A 512 -0.69 15.59 7.61
N TYR A 513 0.60 15.28 7.43
CA TYR A 513 1.42 14.58 8.41
C TYR A 513 2.61 15.42 8.89
N ASP A 514 2.53 15.96 10.11
CA ASP A 514 3.64 16.61 10.82
C ASP A 514 4.42 15.58 11.66
N PRO A 515 5.77 15.54 11.66
CA PRO A 515 6.70 16.53 11.09
C PRO A 515 7.10 16.27 9.63
N GLY A 516 6.39 15.40 8.92
CA GLY A 516 6.75 14.90 7.59
C GLY A 516 7.51 13.57 7.63
N PHE A 517 8.01 13.17 6.47
CA PHE A 517 8.60 11.85 6.21
C PHE A 517 10.13 11.94 6.09
N ASP A 518 10.87 11.09 6.82
CA ASP A 518 12.33 11.10 6.82
C ASP A 518 12.88 10.21 5.69
N PHE A 519 12.64 10.61 4.44
CA PHE A 519 13.08 9.85 3.27
C PHE A 519 14.60 9.87 3.05
N THR A 520 15.13 8.79 2.48
CA THR A 520 16.55 8.71 2.13
C THR A 520 16.95 9.78 1.11
N THR A 521 18.20 10.24 1.25
CA THR A 521 18.86 11.18 0.35
C THR A 521 20.16 10.56 -0.16
N THR A 522 20.69 11.09 -1.26
CA THR A 522 21.89 10.54 -1.89
C THR A 522 23.09 10.79 -0.99
N ASP A 523 23.80 9.73 -0.58
CA ASP A 523 25.07 9.89 0.16
C ASP A 523 26.20 10.28 -0.81
N ARG A 524 26.14 11.52 -1.30
CA ARG A 524 27.16 12.13 -2.17
C ARG A 524 28.51 12.32 -1.46
N THR A 525 28.58 12.09 -0.13
CA THR A 525 29.83 12.14 0.63
C THR A 525 30.65 10.87 0.49
N ASN A 526 29.99 9.74 0.22
CA ASN A 526 30.61 8.47 -0.06
C ASN A 526 31.05 8.39 -1.54
N PRO A 527 32.35 8.16 -1.83
CA PRO A 527 32.85 8.07 -3.19
C PRO A 527 32.20 6.96 -4.04
N LEU A 528 31.55 5.97 -3.42
CA LEU A 528 30.79 4.94 -4.14
C LEU A 528 29.55 5.51 -4.86
N TYR A 529 28.90 6.52 -4.28
CA TYR A 529 27.66 7.10 -4.81
C TYR A 529 27.87 8.49 -5.46
N ALA A 530 29.11 8.98 -5.52
CA ALA A 530 29.46 10.24 -6.16
C ALA A 530 29.15 10.30 -7.68
N GLY A 531 28.85 9.15 -8.30
CA GLY A 531 28.36 9.02 -9.68
C GLY A 531 26.89 8.63 -9.80
N CYS A 532 26.08 8.83 -8.75
CA CYS A 532 24.62 8.65 -8.76
C CYS A 532 23.97 9.37 -9.96
N ARG A 533 23.06 8.67 -10.65
CA ARG A 533 22.26 9.19 -11.77
C ARG A 533 20.76 9.25 -11.49
N GLY A 534 20.29 8.48 -10.51
CA GLY A 534 18.90 8.52 -10.07
C GLY A 534 18.55 9.82 -9.37
N ALA A 535 17.27 10.18 -9.42
CA ALA A 535 16.73 11.37 -8.79
C ALA A 535 15.75 10.98 -7.67
N THR A 536 15.58 11.88 -6.69
CA THR A 536 14.53 11.76 -5.67
C THR A 536 13.99 13.14 -5.29
N PHE A 537 12.68 13.25 -5.11
CA PHE A 537 12.01 14.45 -4.59
C PHE A 537 12.40 14.76 -3.14
N ALA A 538 13.02 13.82 -2.41
CA ALA A 538 13.65 14.09 -1.13
C ALA A 538 14.85 15.06 -1.25
N GLU A 539 15.55 15.08 -2.40
CA GLU A 539 16.72 15.94 -2.66
C GLU A 539 16.41 17.20 -3.49
N PRO A 540 15.22 17.80 -3.36
CA PRO A 540 15.24 19.19 -2.90
C PRO A 540 14.38 19.48 -1.66
N GLY A 541 13.83 18.45 -1.02
CA GLY A 541 12.78 18.60 0.00
C GLY A 541 11.43 18.96 -0.62
N LEU A 542 11.09 18.31 -1.73
CA LEU A 542 9.84 18.52 -2.49
C LEU A 542 8.70 17.56 -2.11
N VAL A 543 8.98 16.49 -1.37
CA VAL A 543 7.97 15.60 -0.77
C VAL A 543 7.00 16.41 0.08
N GLY A 544 5.69 16.28 -0.16
CA GLY A 544 4.65 17.04 0.54
C GLY A 544 4.69 18.56 0.31
N THR A 545 5.60 19.03 -0.53
CA THR A 545 5.26 20.17 -1.38
C THR A 545 4.39 19.63 -2.51
N ALA A 546 3.60 20.50 -3.10
CA ALA A 546 2.68 20.05 -4.12
C ALA A 546 3.39 19.40 -5.36
N ALA A 547 4.72 19.60 -5.53
CA ALA A 547 5.51 18.99 -6.61
C ALA A 547 5.66 17.47 -6.48
N PHE A 548 5.35 16.94 -5.30
CA PHE A 548 5.21 15.52 -5.02
C PHE A 548 4.25 15.36 -3.83
N ASP A 549 2.95 15.61 -4.07
CA ASP A 549 1.90 15.60 -3.03
C ASP A 549 1.17 14.26 -2.93
N THR A 550 0.96 13.57 -4.06
CA THR A 550 0.31 12.25 -4.07
C THR A 550 1.23 11.24 -3.38
N ARG A 551 0.79 10.75 -2.23
CA ARG A 551 1.47 9.73 -1.42
C ARG A 551 0.97 8.33 -1.70
N ILE A 552 -0.33 8.20 -1.98
CA ILE A 552 -1.00 6.95 -2.35
C ILE A 552 -1.86 7.21 -3.59
N GLU A 553 -1.88 6.25 -4.52
CA GLU A 553 -2.76 6.21 -5.70
C GLU A 553 -3.26 4.76 -5.94
N ASP A 554 -4.58 4.54 -5.96
CA ASP A 554 -5.28 3.24 -5.93
C ASP A 554 -4.63 2.19 -4.99
N GLY A 555 -4.27 2.65 -3.79
CA GLY A 555 -3.63 1.86 -2.75
C GLY A 555 -2.17 1.49 -3.00
N TRP A 556 -1.51 2.07 -4.01
CA TRP A 556 -0.06 1.99 -4.23
C TRP A 556 0.64 3.26 -3.72
N TYR A 557 1.68 3.06 -2.90
CA TYR A 557 2.48 4.15 -2.34
C TYR A 557 3.46 4.71 -3.37
N GLN A 558 3.46 6.03 -3.53
CA GLN A 558 4.25 6.75 -4.52
C GLN A 558 5.65 7.05 -3.95
N MET A 559 6.66 6.26 -4.31
CA MET A 559 8.01 6.44 -3.80
C MET A 559 8.62 7.74 -4.34
N PRO A 560 9.35 8.52 -3.55
CA PRO A 560 9.88 9.82 -3.99
C PRO A 560 11.04 9.72 -4.99
N GLY A 561 11.60 8.53 -5.23
CA GLY A 561 12.76 8.31 -6.08
C GLY A 561 12.48 7.49 -7.35
N THR A 562 13.38 7.64 -8.33
CA THR A 562 13.34 6.88 -9.59
C THR A 562 13.81 5.43 -9.44
N THR A 563 13.49 4.57 -10.41
CA THR A 563 14.02 3.20 -10.52
C THR A 563 15.55 3.18 -10.48
N GLU A 564 16.23 4.09 -11.20
CA GLU A 564 17.69 4.24 -11.17
C GLU A 564 18.20 4.78 -9.81
N TYR A 565 17.39 5.52 -9.05
CA TYR A 565 17.72 5.90 -7.67
C TYR A 565 17.70 4.66 -6.77
N TYR A 566 16.65 3.85 -6.84
CA TYR A 566 16.47 2.70 -5.95
C TYR A 566 17.30 1.47 -6.33
N GLY A 567 17.29 1.05 -7.60
CA GLY A 567 17.85 -0.23 -8.09
C GLY A 567 19.01 -0.11 -9.08
N GLY A 568 19.55 1.08 -9.35
CA GLY A 568 20.63 1.22 -10.33
C GLY A 568 21.92 0.45 -9.98
N ASP A 569 22.56 -0.14 -11.00
CA ASP A 569 23.85 -0.86 -10.86
C ASP A 569 25.05 0.10 -10.90
N PHE A 570 25.91 0.08 -9.86
CA PHE A 570 27.09 0.94 -9.83
C PHE A 570 28.32 0.35 -9.11
N PRO A 571 29.56 0.64 -9.56
CA PRO A 571 29.92 1.20 -10.86
C PRO A 571 29.56 0.25 -12.01
N ALA A 572 29.10 0.83 -13.13
CA ALA A 572 28.66 0.09 -14.32
C ALA A 572 29.70 -0.96 -14.76
N PHE A 573 29.20 -2.11 -15.26
CA PHE A 573 29.82 -3.42 -15.59
C PHE A 573 31.26 -3.51 -16.12
N THR A 574 31.93 -2.40 -16.40
CA THR A 574 33.37 -2.25 -16.67
C THR A 574 34.27 -2.44 -15.44
N ALA A 575 33.71 -2.41 -14.22
CA ALA A 575 34.47 -2.51 -12.96
C ALA A 575 34.58 -3.95 -12.43
N THR A 576 35.68 -4.27 -11.74
CA THR A 576 35.92 -5.60 -11.12
C THR A 576 35.08 -5.89 -9.88
N THR A 577 34.27 -4.92 -9.45
CA THR A 577 33.30 -5.00 -8.35
C THR A 577 32.09 -4.17 -8.76
N VAL A 578 31.03 -4.82 -9.20
CA VAL A 578 29.72 -4.22 -9.41
C VAL A 578 28.95 -4.38 -8.10
N ALA A 579 28.41 -3.29 -7.56
CA ALA A 579 27.41 -3.37 -6.52
C ALA A 579 26.03 -3.29 -7.17
N ILE A 580 25.26 -4.35 -7.01
CA ILE A 580 23.91 -4.50 -7.56
C ILE A 580 22.93 -3.77 -6.64
N ASP A 581 21.95 -3.06 -7.20
CA ASP A 581 20.92 -2.30 -6.48
C ASP A 581 21.46 -1.21 -5.51
N GLN A 582 22.65 -0.67 -5.78
CA GLN A 582 23.38 0.26 -4.89
C GLN A 582 23.69 1.63 -5.51
N ALA A 583 23.04 2.01 -6.61
CA ALA A 583 23.05 3.40 -7.04
C ALA A 583 22.52 4.31 -5.91
N CYS A 584 23.11 5.49 -5.79
CA CYS A 584 22.69 6.59 -4.92
C CYS A 584 22.67 6.33 -3.39
N GLY A 585 22.77 5.09 -2.92
CA GLY A 585 22.75 4.72 -1.51
C GLY A 585 22.72 3.21 -1.27
N PRO A 586 22.58 2.75 -0.01
CA PRO A 586 22.53 1.32 0.33
C PRO A 586 21.29 0.62 -0.26
N ILE A 587 21.35 -0.70 -0.50
CA ILE A 587 20.23 -1.50 -1.04
C ILE A 587 18.94 -1.29 -0.24
N GLY A 588 19.04 -1.26 1.10
CA GLY A 588 17.89 -1.15 1.99
C GLY A 588 17.12 0.18 1.93
N LYS A 589 17.57 1.16 1.14
CA LYS A 589 16.92 2.49 1.05
C LYS A 589 15.48 2.42 0.51
N ALA A 590 15.22 1.53 -0.45
CA ALA A 590 13.86 1.32 -0.96
C ALA A 590 12.91 0.81 0.13
N VAL A 591 13.36 -0.17 0.92
CA VAL A 591 12.58 -0.74 2.04
C VAL A 591 12.39 0.29 3.17
N PHE A 592 13.40 1.10 3.44
CA PHE A 592 13.31 2.17 4.45
C PHE A 592 12.33 3.27 4.01
N ASP A 593 12.41 3.74 2.76
CA ASP A 593 11.49 4.74 2.22
C ASP A 593 10.05 4.17 2.15
N ALA A 594 9.88 2.90 1.77
CA ALA A 594 8.59 2.21 1.82
C ALA A 594 8.03 2.11 3.26
N ALA A 595 8.89 1.94 4.27
CA ALA A 595 8.45 1.97 5.65
C ALA A 595 8.06 3.38 6.12
N GLN A 596 8.80 4.42 5.70
CA GLN A 596 8.46 5.82 5.99
C GLN A 596 7.11 6.22 5.38
N ILE A 597 6.89 5.95 4.09
CA ILE A 597 5.69 6.43 3.38
C ILE A 597 4.38 5.83 3.89
N ALA A 598 4.46 4.62 4.44
CA ALA A 598 3.34 3.85 4.98
C ALA A 598 3.16 3.96 6.51
N ASP A 599 4.04 4.68 7.21
CA ASP A 599 3.94 4.93 8.66
C ASP A 599 2.55 5.45 9.11
N PRO A 600 1.85 6.32 8.35
CA PRO A 600 0.51 6.78 8.75
C PRO A 600 -0.58 5.70 8.78
N GLU A 601 -0.44 4.62 8.01
CA GLU A 601 -1.39 3.51 7.96
C GLU A 601 -0.95 2.32 8.83
N ILE A 602 0.25 2.36 9.43
CA ILE A 602 0.88 1.20 10.07
C ILE A 602 1.36 1.54 11.47
N ASP A 603 0.67 1.04 12.50
CA ASP A 603 1.32 0.89 13.81
C ASP A 603 2.33 -0.26 13.75
N TYR A 604 3.60 0.06 13.47
CA TYR A 604 4.69 -0.91 13.44
C TYR A 604 4.85 -1.69 14.76
N ASN A 605 4.33 -1.17 15.89
CA ASN A 605 4.32 -1.91 17.15
C ASN A 605 3.34 -3.10 17.13
N GLU A 606 2.41 -3.21 16.17
CA GLU A 606 1.59 -4.42 16.04
C GLU A 606 2.40 -5.60 15.49
N TYR A 607 3.38 -5.29 14.64
CA TYR A 607 4.23 -6.23 13.89
C TYR A 607 5.62 -6.47 14.51
N ASP A 608 5.97 -5.75 15.58
CA ASP A 608 7.00 -6.14 16.56
C ASP A 608 6.35 -7.06 17.61
N SER A 609 6.49 -8.38 17.46
CA SER A 609 5.83 -9.33 18.37
C SER A 609 6.59 -9.64 19.65
N ASP A 610 7.92 -9.62 19.63
CA ASP A 610 8.74 -9.98 20.80
C ASP A 610 9.20 -8.77 21.63
N LYS A 611 8.89 -7.55 21.18
CA LYS A 611 9.11 -6.26 21.85
C LYS A 611 10.57 -5.90 21.99
N ASP A 612 11.39 -6.28 21.01
CA ASP A 612 12.77 -5.83 20.89
C ASP A 612 12.93 -4.46 20.21
N GLY A 613 11.85 -3.93 19.61
CA GLY A 613 11.81 -2.66 18.87
C GLY A 613 12.02 -2.81 17.36
N VAL A 614 11.94 -4.03 16.83
CA VAL A 614 12.09 -4.34 15.40
C VAL A 614 10.83 -5.07 14.89
N VAL A 615 10.35 -4.66 13.72
CA VAL A 615 9.27 -5.37 13.00
C VAL A 615 9.77 -6.75 12.59
N ASP A 616 9.05 -7.81 12.95
CA ASP A 616 9.48 -9.20 12.72
C ASP A 616 9.67 -9.52 11.22
N PHE A 617 8.74 -9.04 10.40
CA PHE A 617 8.67 -9.23 8.97
C PHE A 617 8.03 -8.01 8.35
N PHE A 618 8.66 -7.44 7.32
CA PHE A 618 8.13 -6.35 6.51
C PHE A 618 8.25 -6.76 5.04
N MET A 619 7.21 -6.54 4.25
CA MET A 619 7.21 -6.87 2.83
C MET A 619 6.96 -5.61 2.00
N MET A 620 7.99 -5.20 1.27
CA MET A 620 7.83 -4.26 0.16
C MET A 620 7.46 -5.05 -1.11
N VAL A 621 6.38 -4.66 -1.77
CA VAL A 621 6.01 -5.12 -3.11
C VAL A 621 6.20 -3.93 -4.05
N PHE A 622 6.84 -4.12 -5.20
CA PHE A 622 7.10 -3.03 -6.14
C PHE A 622 6.74 -3.44 -7.56
N VAL A 623 6.46 -2.44 -8.40
CA VAL A 623 6.17 -2.66 -9.83
C VAL A 623 7.45 -3.00 -10.62
N GLY A 624 7.34 -4.03 -11.47
CA GLY A 624 8.43 -4.58 -12.30
C GLY A 624 8.23 -6.04 -12.71
#